data_AF-A0A6J4L057-F1
#
_entry.id   AF-A0A6J4L057-F1
#
_cell.length_a   1.000
_cell.length_b   1.000
_cell.length_c   1.000
_cell.angle_alpha   90.00
_cell.angle_beta   90.00
_cell.angle_gamma   90.00
#
_symmetry.space_group_name_H-M   'P 1'
#
loop_
_entity.id
_entity.type
_entity.pdbx_description
1 polymer ?
#
loop_
_entity_poly.entity_id
_entity_poly.type
_entity_poly.pdbx_seq_one_letter_code
_entity_poly.pdbx_strand_id
1 'polypeptide(L)'
;MAILITDECTNCGACQVECPTTAIYEGGEEWCWADGTRLTGHVKLPDGSVMIAEMPRAPLAPDHFYIVPGKCTECVGFHEEPQCAAVCPVDCCVSDPNYPEAHEELLQKARWLHQSENPFGANAATRKDKTGANTDGCGCGGKPKK
;
A
#
# COMPACT_ATOMS: atom_id res chain seq x y z
N MET A 1 -7.06 2.05 13.47
CA MET A 1 -5.84 1.34 13.88
C MET A 1 -5.19 0.80 12.61
N ALA A 2 -3.92 0.42 12.58
CA ALA A 2 -3.41 -0.45 11.52
C ALA A 2 -3.45 -1.90 12.03
N ILE A 3 -3.34 -2.88 11.14
CA ILE A 3 -3.04 -4.27 11.51
C ILE A 3 -1.53 -4.46 11.38
N LEU A 4 -0.91 -5.17 12.32
CA LEU A 4 0.46 -5.67 12.23
C LEU A 4 0.45 -7.19 12.12
N ILE A 5 1.49 -7.75 11.50
CA ILE A 5 1.77 -9.19 11.49
C ILE A 5 2.87 -9.42 12.51
N THR A 6 2.65 -10.32 13.47
CA THR A 6 3.67 -10.70 14.47
C THR A 6 4.69 -11.67 13.88
N ASP A 7 5.77 -11.90 14.63
CA ASP A 7 6.81 -12.88 14.31
C ASP A 7 6.34 -14.34 14.40
N GLU A 8 5.11 -14.59 14.84
CA GLU A 8 4.46 -15.91 14.81
C GLU A 8 4.00 -16.33 13.40
N CYS A 9 4.16 -15.45 12.40
CA CYS A 9 3.80 -15.73 11.02
C CYS A 9 4.52 -16.96 10.45
N THR A 10 3.77 -17.89 9.86
CA THR A 10 4.30 -19.11 9.25
C THR A 10 4.63 -18.96 7.76
N ASN A 11 4.64 -17.74 7.22
CA ASN A 11 4.89 -17.46 5.80
C ASN A 11 4.03 -18.27 4.80
N CYS A 12 2.75 -18.49 5.13
CA CYS A 12 1.84 -19.24 4.25
C CYS A 12 1.34 -18.46 3.03
N GLY A 13 1.50 -17.12 3.01
CA GLY A 13 1.11 -16.25 1.90
C GLY A 13 -0.40 -15.98 1.73
N ALA A 14 -1.26 -16.57 2.55
CA ALA A 14 -2.71 -16.45 2.39
C ALA A 14 -3.25 -15.02 2.57
N CYS A 15 -2.66 -14.23 3.47
CA CYS A 15 -3.12 -12.87 3.74
C CYS A 15 -2.78 -11.86 2.64
N GLN A 16 -1.72 -12.09 1.86
CA GLN A 16 -1.22 -11.12 0.87
C GLN A 16 -2.24 -10.85 -0.24
N VAL A 17 -2.88 -11.90 -0.75
CA VAL A 17 -3.82 -11.82 -1.88
C VAL A 17 -5.18 -11.23 -1.51
N GLU A 18 -5.53 -11.28 -0.22
CA GLU A 18 -6.80 -10.77 0.32
C GLU A 18 -6.76 -9.27 0.64
N CYS A 19 -5.58 -8.65 0.61
CA CYS A 19 -5.43 -7.23 0.96
C CYS A 19 -5.89 -6.31 -0.19
N PRO A 20 -6.97 -5.51 -0.01
CA PRO A 20 -7.51 -4.67 -1.09
C PRO A 20 -6.57 -3.51 -1.48
N THR A 21 -5.68 -3.10 -0.57
CA THR A 21 -4.75 -1.98 -0.76
C THR A 21 -3.31 -2.41 -1.00
N THR A 22 -3.06 -3.72 -1.12
CA THR A 22 -1.71 -4.31 -1.23
C THR A 22 -0.75 -3.72 -0.17
N ALA A 23 -1.20 -3.74 1.08
CA ALA A 23 -0.42 -3.29 2.24
C ALA A 23 0.49 -4.39 2.82
N ILE A 24 0.30 -5.65 2.40
CA ILE A 24 1.03 -6.83 2.89
C ILE A 24 2.11 -7.23 1.89
N TYR A 25 3.32 -7.44 2.39
CA TYR A 25 4.51 -7.80 1.62
C TYR A 25 5.25 -8.96 2.27
N GLU A 26 5.99 -9.73 1.50
CA GLU A 26 6.84 -10.82 2.03
C GLU A 26 8.05 -10.24 2.78
N GLY A 27 8.59 -11.01 3.73
CA GLY A 27 9.79 -10.63 4.46
C GLY A 27 10.96 -10.30 3.52
N GLY A 28 11.59 -9.14 3.73
CA GLY A 28 12.71 -8.68 2.92
C GLY A 28 12.34 -8.07 1.56
N GLU A 29 11.07 -8.07 1.17
CA GLU A 29 10.60 -7.44 -0.07
C GLU A 29 10.58 -5.91 0.06
N GLU A 30 10.95 -5.18 -0.99
CA GLU A 30 10.76 -3.72 -1.01
C GLU A 30 9.31 -3.37 -1.36
N TRP A 31 8.85 -2.20 -0.93
CA TRP A 31 7.47 -1.77 -1.17
C TRP A 31 7.38 -0.37 -1.75
N CYS A 32 6.35 -0.13 -2.56
CA CYS A 32 6.01 1.17 -3.13
C CYS A 32 4.59 1.61 -2.75
N TRP A 33 4.35 2.92 -2.76
CA TRP A 33 2.98 3.44 -2.60
C TRP A 33 2.11 3.12 -3.80
N ALA A 34 2.71 3.01 -4.99
CA ALA A 34 2.00 2.68 -6.23
C ALA A 34 1.47 1.23 -6.26
N ASP A 35 2.06 0.30 -5.52
CA ASP A 35 1.67 -1.12 -5.60
C ASP A 35 0.23 -1.32 -5.17
N GLY A 36 -0.61 -1.81 -6.08
CA GLY A 36 -2.02 -2.08 -5.80
C GLY A 36 -2.88 -0.84 -5.54
N THR A 37 -2.35 0.38 -5.71
CA THR A 37 -3.09 1.63 -5.52
C THR A 37 -3.22 2.38 -6.85
N ARG A 38 -3.90 3.53 -6.82
CA ARG A 38 -3.98 4.46 -7.97
C ARG A 38 -2.97 5.59 -7.88
N LEU A 39 -2.05 5.55 -6.91
CA LEU A 39 -1.04 6.58 -6.71
C LEU A 39 0.03 6.48 -7.79
N THR A 40 0.33 7.60 -8.44
CA THR A 40 1.36 7.68 -9.50
C THR A 40 2.14 8.99 -9.42
N GLY A 41 3.45 8.94 -9.68
CA GLY A 41 4.32 10.11 -9.70
C GLY A 41 4.43 10.78 -8.34
N HIS A 42 4.33 12.11 -8.31
CA HIS A 42 4.48 12.88 -7.08
C HIS A 42 3.17 12.92 -6.28
N VAL A 43 3.20 12.39 -5.07
CA VAL A 43 2.06 12.32 -4.16
C VAL A 43 2.40 13.11 -2.89
N LYS A 44 1.42 13.90 -2.42
CA LYS A 44 1.53 14.61 -1.15
C LYS A 44 0.90 13.78 -0.03
N LEU A 45 1.66 13.60 1.04
CA LEU A 45 1.24 12.90 2.25
C LEU A 45 0.47 13.85 3.20
N PRO A 46 -0.26 13.31 4.19
CA PRO A 46 -0.99 14.12 5.18
C PRO A 46 -0.10 15.08 5.98
N ASP A 47 1.18 14.73 6.17
CA ASP A 47 2.18 15.57 6.83
C ASP A 47 2.69 16.73 5.96
N GLY A 48 2.23 16.82 4.71
CA GLY A 48 2.61 17.84 3.75
C GLY A 48 3.88 17.52 2.95
N SER A 49 4.57 16.41 3.25
CA SER A 49 5.72 15.96 2.49
C SER A 49 5.30 15.44 1.10
N VAL A 50 6.22 15.54 0.12
CA VAL A 50 6.00 15.06 -1.24
C VAL A 50 6.92 13.88 -1.48
N MET A 51 6.35 12.79 -1.98
CA MET A 51 7.06 11.55 -2.26
C MET A 51 6.75 11.08 -3.68
N ILE A 52 7.66 10.27 -4.26
CA ILE A 52 7.41 9.55 -5.50
C ILE A 52 6.73 8.22 -5.14
N ALA A 53 5.60 7.92 -5.80
CA ALA A 53 4.76 6.76 -5.50
C ALA A 53 5.48 5.43 -5.82
N GLU A 54 6.23 5.41 -6.90
CA GLU A 54 6.97 4.27 -7.45
C GLU A 54 8.36 4.10 -6.84
N MET A 55 8.77 4.98 -5.92
CA MET A 55 10.07 4.88 -5.27
C MET A 55 10.08 3.70 -4.28
N PRO A 56 10.99 2.71 -4.46
CA PRO A 56 11.10 1.57 -3.54
C PRO A 56 11.48 2.01 -2.14
N ARG A 57 10.91 1.32 -1.15
CA ARG A 57 11.18 1.52 0.27
C ARG A 57 11.66 0.22 0.88
N ALA A 58 12.52 0.36 1.89
CA ALA A 58 13.08 -0.77 2.61
C ALA A 58 11.97 -1.62 3.28
N PRO A 59 12.18 -2.94 3.37
CA PRO A 59 11.29 -3.84 4.10
C PRO A 59 11.18 -3.44 5.58
N LEU A 60 10.00 -3.66 6.17
CA LEU A 60 9.80 -3.44 7.61
C LEU A 60 10.13 -4.69 8.44
N ALA A 61 10.02 -5.88 7.85
CA ALA A 61 10.46 -7.13 8.45
C ALA A 61 11.34 -7.92 7.46
N PRO A 62 12.44 -8.53 7.91
CA PRO A 62 13.31 -9.32 7.04
C PRO A 62 12.81 -10.76 6.81
N ASP A 63 12.13 -11.35 7.79
CA ASP A 63 11.96 -12.82 7.85
C ASP A 63 10.50 -13.30 7.82
N HIS A 64 9.53 -12.39 7.91
CA HIS A 64 8.11 -12.69 7.87
C HIS A 64 7.34 -11.65 7.08
N PHE A 65 6.13 -12.01 6.65
CA PHE A 65 5.21 -11.05 6.04
C PHE A 65 5.00 -9.85 6.95
N TYR A 66 4.97 -8.65 6.39
CA TYR A 66 4.74 -7.43 7.14
C TYR A 66 3.65 -6.58 6.49
N ILE A 67 3.00 -5.76 7.31
CA ILE A 67 2.02 -4.77 6.85
C ILE A 67 2.66 -3.40 6.90
N VAL A 68 2.49 -2.63 5.83
CA VAL A 68 2.82 -1.19 5.79
C VAL A 68 1.66 -0.41 6.41
N PRO A 69 1.81 0.20 7.61
CA PRO A 69 0.70 0.86 8.31
C PRO A 69 0.08 2.01 7.51
N GLY A 70 0.91 2.73 6.73
CA GLY A 70 0.47 3.80 5.87
C GLY A 70 -0.47 3.37 4.73
N LYS A 71 -0.44 2.09 4.33
CA LYS A 71 -1.32 1.51 3.30
C LYS A 71 -2.47 0.69 3.89
N CYS A 72 -2.38 0.28 5.16
CA CYS A 72 -3.41 -0.49 5.84
C CYS A 72 -4.62 0.39 6.15
N THR A 73 -5.82 -0.06 5.76
CA THR A 73 -7.09 0.63 6.04
C THR A 73 -7.99 -0.17 6.98
N GLU A 74 -7.49 -1.24 7.61
CA GLU A 74 -8.32 -2.26 8.29
C GLU A 74 -9.46 -2.81 7.42
N CYS A 75 -9.26 -2.81 6.10
CA CYS A 75 -10.30 -3.09 5.11
C CYS A 75 -11.49 -2.10 5.09
N VAL A 76 -11.48 -1.04 5.91
CA VAL A 76 -12.51 0.02 5.87
C VAL A 76 -12.60 0.60 4.46
N GLY A 77 -13.83 0.71 3.97
CA GLY A 77 -14.13 1.13 2.60
C GLY A 77 -14.18 -0.01 1.57
N PHE A 78 -13.84 -1.24 1.97
CA PHE A 78 -13.88 -2.45 1.12
C PHE A 78 -14.69 -3.58 1.76
N HIS A 79 -14.41 -3.87 3.03
CA HIS A 79 -15.06 -4.92 3.83
C HIS A 79 -15.38 -4.40 5.23
N GLU A 80 -16.25 -5.12 5.96
CA GLU A 80 -16.63 -4.76 7.33
C GLU A 80 -15.58 -5.19 8.37
N GLU A 81 -14.75 -6.18 8.04
CA GLU A 81 -13.74 -6.75 8.93
C GLU A 81 -12.41 -6.99 8.20
N PRO A 82 -11.27 -7.06 8.92
CA PRO A 82 -9.95 -7.32 8.32
C PRO A 82 -9.84 -8.73 7.70
N GLN A 83 -9.73 -8.79 6.37
CA GLN A 83 -9.65 -10.06 5.65
C GLN A 83 -8.37 -10.85 5.96
N CYS A 84 -7.25 -10.14 6.22
CA CYS A 84 -5.99 -10.78 6.61
C CYS A 84 -6.09 -11.55 7.93
N ALA A 85 -6.83 -11.03 8.91
CA ALA A 85 -7.08 -11.72 10.18
C ALA A 85 -8.01 -12.92 9.99
N ALA A 86 -9.04 -12.80 9.14
CA ALA A 86 -9.98 -13.88 8.90
C ALA A 86 -9.35 -15.11 8.20
N VAL A 87 -8.30 -14.92 7.41
CA VAL A 87 -7.64 -16.00 6.65
C VAL A 87 -6.37 -16.54 7.34
N CYS A 88 -5.88 -15.87 8.39
CA CYS A 88 -4.64 -16.26 9.05
C CYS A 88 -4.82 -17.58 9.84
N PRO A 89 -4.06 -18.66 9.54
CA PRO A 89 -4.22 -19.94 10.24
C PRO A 89 -3.65 -19.96 11.66
N VAL A 90 -2.87 -18.95 12.03
CA VAL A 90 -2.18 -18.83 13.33
C VAL A 90 -2.52 -17.53 14.06
N ASP A 91 -3.54 -16.79 13.59
CA ASP A 91 -4.05 -15.57 14.21
C ASP A 91 -2.99 -14.48 14.50
N CYS A 92 -1.91 -14.43 13.71
CA CYS A 92 -0.80 -13.50 13.91
C CYS A 92 -1.04 -12.08 13.33
N CYS A 93 -2.21 -11.83 12.72
CA CYS A 93 -2.59 -10.52 12.18
C CYS A 93 -3.44 -9.76 13.22
N VAL A 94 -2.80 -8.89 14.00
CA VAL A 94 -3.40 -8.24 15.17
C VAL A 94 -3.41 -6.72 15.04
N SER A 95 -4.27 -6.03 15.79
CA SER A 95 -4.31 -4.56 15.80
C SER A 95 -2.99 -3.97 16.32
N ASP A 96 -2.46 -2.97 15.61
CA ASP A 96 -1.24 -2.27 15.97
C ASP A 96 -1.53 -1.11 16.93
N PRO A 97 -1.04 -1.17 18.18
CA PRO A 97 -1.26 -0.12 19.17
C PRO A 97 -0.49 1.19 18.86
N ASN A 98 0.52 1.15 17.98
CA ASN A 98 1.33 2.33 17.64
C ASN A 98 0.71 3.19 16.54
N TYR A 99 -0.26 2.64 15.79
CA TYR A 99 -0.96 3.35 14.73
C TYR A 99 -2.47 3.33 14.98
N PRO A 100 -2.96 3.94 16.09
CA PRO A 100 -4.39 4.11 16.29
C PRO A 100 -4.94 5.12 15.27
N GLU A 101 -6.03 4.76 14.62
CA GLU A 101 -6.70 5.57 13.59
C GLU A 101 -8.20 5.37 13.75
N ALA A 102 -8.98 6.44 13.64
CA ALA A 102 -10.43 6.40 13.67
C ALA A 102 -10.99 5.89 12.33
N HIS A 103 -12.22 5.36 12.35
CA HIS A 103 -12.89 4.84 11.15
C HIS A 103 -12.94 5.86 10.00
N GLU A 104 -13.19 7.14 10.29
CA GLU A 104 -13.22 8.19 9.27
C GLU A 104 -11.83 8.44 8.66
N GLU A 105 -10.75 8.36 9.44
CA GLU A 105 -9.38 8.49 8.96
C GLU A 105 -9.01 7.32 8.03
N LEU A 106 -9.41 6.11 8.39
CA LEU A 106 -9.22 4.91 7.56
C LEU A 106 -10.00 5.01 6.24
N LEU A 107 -11.23 5.53 6.28
CA LEU A 107 -12.03 5.75 5.08
C LEU A 107 -11.39 6.80 4.16
N GLN A 108 -10.85 7.89 4.72
CA GLN A 108 -10.12 8.91 3.96
C GLN A 108 -8.85 8.34 3.34
N LYS A 109 -8.09 7.53 4.09
CA LYS A 109 -6.91 6.81 3.58
C LYS A 109 -7.28 5.89 2.42
N ALA A 110 -8.35 5.09 2.55
CA ALA A 110 -8.84 4.21 1.50
C ALA A 110 -9.20 4.97 0.22
N ARG A 111 -9.89 6.11 0.35
CA ARG A 111 -10.19 6.99 -0.78
C ARG A 111 -8.92 7.54 -1.42
N TRP A 112 -7.97 8.02 -0.62
CA TRP A 112 -6.70 8.54 -1.13
C TRP A 112 -5.90 7.48 -1.91
N LEU A 113 -5.90 6.22 -1.47
CA LEU A 113 -5.22 5.12 -2.16
C LEU A 113 -5.93 4.70 -3.47
N HIS A 114 -7.27 4.70 -3.53
CA HIS A 114 -8.03 4.10 -4.64
C HIS A 114 -9.01 5.02 -5.38
N GLN A 115 -9.06 6.31 -5.09
CA GLN A 115 -9.88 7.29 -5.80
C GLN A 115 -9.03 8.40 -6.43
N SER A 116 -9.53 8.98 -7.53
CA SER A 116 -8.83 9.97 -8.35
C SER A 116 -8.69 11.34 -7.70
N GLU A 117 -9.13 11.50 -6.45
CA GLU A 117 -9.06 12.75 -5.72
C GLU A 117 -8.08 12.58 -4.56
N ASN A 118 -6.94 13.25 -4.66
CA ASN A 118 -6.00 13.43 -3.56
C ASN A 118 -6.52 14.60 -2.69
N PRO A 119 -7.07 14.36 -1.49
CA PRO A 119 -7.61 15.42 -0.63
C PRO A 119 -6.53 16.39 -0.12
N PHE A 120 -5.24 16.07 -0.29
CA PHE A 120 -4.09 16.88 0.13
C PHE A 120 -3.42 17.67 -1.02
N GLY A 121 -3.82 17.42 -2.28
CA GLY A 121 -3.31 18.01 -3.54
C GLY A 121 -1.88 17.58 -3.91
N ALA A 122 -1.47 17.17 -5.12
CA ALA A 122 -2.10 17.10 -6.43
C ALA A 122 -2.10 15.65 -6.99
N ASN A 123 -2.91 15.42 -8.03
CA ASN A 123 -2.69 14.37 -9.03
C ASN A 123 -2.19 15.05 -10.30
N ALA A 124 -0.88 15.05 -10.56
CA ALA A 124 -0.34 15.58 -11.80
C ALA A 124 -0.47 14.55 -12.94
N ALA A 125 -1.71 14.27 -13.36
CA ALA A 125 -1.99 13.58 -14.62
C ALA A 125 -2.72 14.52 -15.60
N THR A 126 -2.15 15.70 -15.86
CA THR A 126 -2.52 16.49 -17.04
C THR A 126 -1.28 17.12 -17.69
N ARG A 127 -0.68 16.39 -18.64
CA ARG A 127 -0.27 17.00 -19.90
C ARG A 127 -0.89 16.19 -21.03
N LYS A 128 -1.96 16.73 -21.62
CA LYS A 128 -2.22 16.50 -23.04
C LYS A 128 -1.28 17.44 -23.79
N ASP A 129 -0.07 17.00 -24.11
CA ASP A 129 0.73 17.68 -25.12
C ASP A 129 0.19 17.31 -26.50
N LYS A 130 -0.40 18.30 -27.17
CA LYS A 130 -0.88 18.24 -28.57
C LYS A 130 0.27 18.28 -29.58
N THR A 131 1.44 17.74 -29.26
CA THR A 131 2.61 17.80 -30.13
C THR A 131 3.43 16.54 -29.92
N GLY A 132 3.29 15.58 -30.85
CA GLY A 132 4.06 14.35 -30.80
C GLY A 132 5.56 14.60 -30.75
N ALA A 133 6.21 14.06 -29.72
CA ALA A 133 7.60 13.64 -29.70
C ALA A 133 7.83 12.74 -28.47
N ASN A 134 8.44 11.57 -28.69
CA ASN A 134 8.82 10.55 -27.72
C ASN A 134 10.08 10.96 -26.94
N THR A 135 10.17 10.64 -25.64
CA THR A 135 11.43 10.25 -24.97
C THR A 135 11.16 9.36 -23.75
N ASP A 136 11.41 8.06 -23.94
CA ASP A 136 12.29 7.22 -23.13
C ASP A 136 12.05 7.06 -21.62
N GLY A 137 11.58 5.86 -21.25
CA GLY A 137 12.37 4.97 -20.41
C GLY A 137 12.42 5.25 -18.90
N CYS A 138 11.53 4.60 -18.15
CA CYS A 138 11.91 4.04 -16.86
C CYS A 138 11.19 2.69 -16.70
N GLY A 139 11.89 1.61 -17.06
CA GLY A 139 11.40 0.25 -16.93
C GLY A 139 11.53 -0.20 -15.48
N CYS A 140 10.41 -0.26 -14.77
CA CYS A 140 10.29 -1.07 -13.57
C CYS A 140 10.25 -2.53 -14.05
N GLY A 141 11.34 -3.25 -13.80
CA GLY A 141 11.64 -4.54 -14.40
C GLY A 141 10.56 -5.59 -14.20
N GLY A 142 9.87 -5.95 -15.28
CA GLY A 142 9.30 -7.28 -15.40
C GLY A 142 10.45 -8.28 -15.46
N LYS A 143 10.54 -9.18 -14.47
CA LYS A 143 11.41 -10.36 -14.58
C LYS A 143 11.04 -11.12 -15.85
N PRO A 144 12.01 -11.56 -16.67
CA PRO A 144 11.71 -12.39 -17.84
C PRO A 144 11.15 -13.72 -17.35
N LYS A 145 9.90 -14.02 -17.72
CA LYS A 145 9.37 -15.38 -17.63
C LYS A 145 10.20 -16.24 -18.58
N LYS A 146 10.85 -17.27 -18.04
CA LYS A 146 11.56 -18.30 -18.81
C LYS A 146 10.60 -19.03 -19.75
#